data_AF-R8AP82-F1
#
_entry.id   AF-R8AP82-F1
#
_cell.length_a   1.000
_cell.length_b   1.000
_cell.length_c   1.000
_cell.angle_alpha   90.00
_cell.angle_beta   90.00
_cell.angle_gamma   90.00
#
_symmetry.space_group_name_H-M   'P 1'
#
loop_
_entity.id
_entity.type
_entity.pdbx_description
1 polymer ?
#
loop_
_entity_poly.entity_id
_entity_poly.type
_entity_poly.pdbx_seq_one_letter_code
_entity_poly.pdbx_strand_id
1 'polypeptide(L)'
;MKKYWCKIVVGTALSCIATMAWAEQPQPSADSTFRVTLLGTGTPQPQAYRGGYSTLVEAGQQKLVFDFGRDAATRLWQMHIPLGQVNAFFLTHFHSDHTVGLADLWLTGWLQPPYGRRTQPMALYGPKGIATLARGLQQAYATDIGIRHKDEGTSLDGVKIDAITIQPGKVYDKDGVQVIAFNNDHGVNIKPSFGYKIIYKGHTVVLSGDTRYSPEVVKQAQHADLLVHCVSLTSAEALREHPAYKAVAGHLSSPQDAARVFAESKPKLAVFSHIGLNGNVSEKDIANIVEQRYSGPFVIGEDLMHFDIPTQSSNGYIAIWKTAAH
;
A
#
# COMPACT_ATOMS: atom_id res chain seq x y z
N MET A 1 48.44 -6.58 -39.52
CA MET A 1 48.26 -7.55 -40.62
C MET A 1 47.39 -8.70 -40.14
N LYS A 2 46.21 -8.87 -40.74
CA LYS A 2 45.60 -10.15 -41.16
C LYS A 2 44.20 -9.84 -41.70
N LYS A 3 44.13 -9.65 -43.02
CA LYS A 3 42.88 -9.68 -43.79
C LYS A 3 42.57 -11.17 -44.04
N TYR A 4 41.34 -11.58 -43.78
CA TYR A 4 40.80 -12.80 -44.34
C TYR A 4 39.57 -12.43 -45.17
N TRP A 5 39.67 -12.64 -46.47
CA TRP A 5 38.55 -12.69 -47.40
C TRP A 5 38.27 -14.17 -47.66
N CYS A 6 37.02 -14.61 -47.53
CA CYS A 6 36.56 -15.77 -48.29
C CYS A 6 35.03 -15.80 -48.49
N LYS A 7 34.66 -15.65 -49.75
CA LYS A 7 33.62 -16.35 -50.53
C LYS A 7 32.18 -16.35 -49.99
N ILE A 8 31.37 -15.49 -50.59
CA ILE A 8 29.91 -15.62 -50.66
C ILE A 8 29.59 -16.81 -51.56
N VAL A 9 28.91 -17.82 -51.00
CA VAL A 9 28.17 -18.84 -51.75
C VAL A 9 26.72 -18.38 -51.77
N VAL A 10 26.19 -18.03 -52.94
CA VAL A 10 24.75 -17.76 -53.11
C VAL A 10 24.06 -19.11 -53.25
N GLY A 11 23.58 -19.64 -52.13
CA GLY A 11 22.63 -20.74 -52.10
C GLY A 11 21.22 -20.19 -51.94
N THR A 12 20.33 -20.53 -52.86
CA THR A 12 18.89 -20.25 -52.77
C THR A 12 18.28 -21.01 -51.59
N ALA A 13 18.24 -20.38 -50.42
CA ALA A 13 17.53 -20.89 -49.26
C ALA A 13 16.06 -20.43 -49.32
N LEU A 14 15.15 -21.39 -49.42
CA LEU A 14 13.73 -21.16 -49.11
C LEU A 14 13.64 -20.58 -47.70
N SER A 15 13.11 -19.36 -47.60
CA SER A 15 12.73 -18.70 -46.36
C SER A 15 11.58 -19.47 -45.70
N CYS A 16 11.90 -20.46 -44.86
CA CYS A 16 10.98 -20.91 -43.83
C CYS A 16 11.01 -19.85 -42.72
N ILE A 17 10.01 -18.97 -42.69
CA ILE A 17 9.75 -18.11 -41.54
C ILE A 17 9.27 -19.04 -40.42
N ALA A 18 10.21 -19.56 -39.65
CA ALA A 18 9.89 -20.20 -38.38
C ALA A 18 9.45 -19.08 -37.43
N THR A 19 8.15 -18.92 -37.25
CA THR A 19 7.59 -18.15 -36.14
C THR A 19 8.07 -18.82 -34.85
N MET A 20 9.13 -18.30 -34.24
CA MET A 20 9.42 -18.60 -32.85
C MET A 20 8.31 -17.97 -32.02
N ALA A 21 7.25 -18.73 -31.78
CA ALA A 21 6.28 -18.42 -30.74
C ALA A 21 7.06 -18.42 -29.42
N TRP A 22 7.26 -17.24 -28.84
CA TRP A 22 7.67 -17.15 -27.45
C TRP A 22 6.47 -17.65 -26.66
N ALA A 23 6.57 -18.88 -26.14
CA ALA A 23 5.59 -19.35 -25.18
C ALA A 23 5.64 -18.41 -23.98
N GLU A 24 4.58 -17.62 -23.77
CA GLU A 24 4.37 -16.91 -22.51
C GLU A 24 4.47 -17.96 -21.41
N GLN A 25 5.43 -17.79 -20.50
CA GLN A 25 5.44 -18.54 -19.26
C GLN A 25 4.08 -18.29 -18.59
N PRO A 26 3.34 -19.34 -18.21
CA PRO A 26 2.05 -19.15 -17.56
C PRO A 26 2.27 -18.27 -16.34
N GLN A 27 1.69 -17.07 -16.36
CA GLN A 27 1.62 -16.20 -15.19
C GLN A 27 1.00 -17.04 -14.07
N PRO A 28 1.59 -17.05 -12.86
CA PRO A 28 0.96 -17.68 -11.71
C PRO A 28 -0.48 -17.20 -11.63
N SER A 29 -1.43 -18.12 -11.44
CA SER A 29 -2.84 -17.74 -11.30
C SER A 29 -2.96 -16.66 -10.23
N ALA A 30 -3.83 -15.66 -10.40
CA ALA A 30 -4.09 -14.64 -9.37
C ALA A 30 -4.42 -15.24 -7.98
N ASP A 31 -4.84 -16.51 -7.99
CA ASP A 31 -5.19 -17.32 -6.86
C ASP A 31 -4.04 -18.04 -6.16
N SER A 32 -2.82 -18.03 -6.69
CA SER A 32 -1.66 -18.71 -6.09
C SER A 32 -0.87 -17.81 -5.14
N THR A 33 -1.08 -16.49 -5.20
CA THR A 33 -0.31 -15.50 -4.43
C THR A 33 -1.24 -14.53 -3.73
N PHE A 34 -0.97 -14.28 -2.45
CA PHE A 34 -1.53 -13.17 -1.68
C PHE A 34 -0.44 -12.10 -1.56
N ARG A 35 -0.59 -10.99 -2.29
CA ARG A 35 0.46 -9.98 -2.44
C ARG A 35 0.12 -8.71 -1.67
N VAL A 36 1.13 -8.15 -1.02
CA VAL A 36 1.09 -6.82 -0.42
C VAL A 36 2.16 -5.96 -1.07
N THR A 37 1.79 -4.76 -1.51
CA THR A 37 2.74 -3.80 -2.08
C THR A 37 2.66 -2.47 -1.34
N LEU A 38 3.81 -1.97 -0.92
CA LEU A 38 3.91 -0.64 -0.33
C LEU A 38 3.89 0.40 -1.45
N LEU A 39 2.75 1.04 -1.71
CA LEU A 39 2.67 2.10 -2.72
C LEU A 39 3.48 3.31 -2.28
N GLY A 40 3.37 3.66 -1.00
CA GLY A 40 4.14 4.73 -0.38
C GLY A 40 4.38 4.43 1.10
N THR A 41 5.52 4.90 1.59
CA THR A 41 6.09 4.51 2.89
C THR A 41 6.49 5.69 3.78
N GLY A 42 6.28 6.91 3.30
CA GLY A 42 6.63 8.15 3.99
C GLY A 42 5.54 8.65 4.92
N THR A 43 5.66 9.93 5.26
CA THR A 43 4.83 10.66 6.25
C THR A 43 4.38 12.00 5.64
N PRO A 44 3.81 12.97 6.38
CA PRO A 44 3.45 14.27 5.78
C PRO A 44 4.66 15.03 5.22
N GLN A 45 5.86 14.80 5.75
CA GLN A 45 7.07 15.47 5.28
C GLN A 45 7.38 15.04 3.84
N PRO A 46 7.55 15.98 2.90
CA PRO A 46 7.97 15.66 1.54
C PRO A 46 9.34 14.99 1.55
N GLN A 47 9.43 13.82 0.92
CA GLN A 47 10.67 13.07 0.73
C GLN A 47 10.80 12.73 -0.76
N ALA A 48 12.01 12.87 -1.31
CA ALA A 48 12.22 12.67 -2.75
C ALA A 48 12.04 11.22 -3.21
N TYR A 49 12.16 10.25 -2.28
CA TYR A 49 12.21 8.82 -2.58
C TYR A 49 11.13 8.00 -1.86
N ARG A 50 10.24 8.65 -1.08
CA ARG A 50 9.11 8.02 -0.39
C ARG A 50 7.85 8.85 -0.62
N GLY A 51 6.83 8.24 -1.22
CA GLY A 51 5.48 8.77 -1.30
C GLY A 51 4.79 8.73 0.07
N GLY A 52 3.61 9.32 0.18
CA GLY A 52 2.83 9.24 1.43
C GLY A 52 2.34 7.82 1.70
N TYR A 53 2.01 7.49 2.95
CA TYR A 53 1.60 6.14 3.32
C TYR A 53 0.40 5.63 2.49
N SER A 54 0.61 4.50 1.81
CA SER A 54 -0.44 3.79 1.08
C SER A 54 0.02 2.36 0.78
N THR A 55 -0.89 1.40 0.93
CA THR A 55 -0.60 -0.04 0.73
C THR A 55 -1.64 -0.65 -0.20
N LEU A 56 -1.19 -1.34 -1.25
CA LEU A 56 -2.03 -2.19 -2.10
C LEU A 56 -1.99 -3.62 -1.56
N VAL A 57 -3.16 -4.26 -1.53
CA VAL A 57 -3.31 -5.68 -1.25
C VAL A 57 -4.02 -6.37 -2.40
N GLU A 58 -3.37 -7.36 -3.00
CA GLU A 58 -3.92 -8.18 -4.08
C GLU A 58 -4.15 -9.61 -3.58
N ALA A 59 -5.42 -10.05 -3.61
CA ALA A 59 -5.83 -11.36 -3.12
C ALA A 59 -6.87 -11.97 -4.07
N GLY A 60 -6.45 -12.95 -4.88
CA GLY A 60 -7.29 -13.44 -5.97
C GLY A 60 -7.59 -12.33 -6.96
N GLN A 61 -8.87 -12.09 -7.24
CA GLN A 61 -9.31 -11.00 -8.13
C GLN A 61 -9.44 -9.64 -7.42
N GLN A 62 -9.28 -9.58 -6.09
CA GLN A 62 -9.46 -8.37 -5.32
C GLN A 62 -8.18 -7.55 -5.26
N LYS A 63 -8.30 -6.24 -5.54
CA LYS A 63 -7.31 -5.19 -5.36
C LYS A 63 -7.86 -4.18 -4.37
N LEU A 64 -7.26 -4.12 -3.19
CA LEU A 64 -7.70 -3.29 -2.08
C LEU A 64 -6.61 -2.28 -1.74
N VAL A 65 -6.94 -0.99 -1.69
CA VAL A 65 -5.99 0.06 -1.32
C VAL A 65 -6.30 0.56 0.08
N PHE A 66 -5.28 0.59 0.93
CA PHE A 66 -5.33 1.07 2.31
C PHE A 66 -4.53 2.36 2.43
N ASP A 67 -5.21 3.42 2.85
CA ASP A 67 -4.75 4.81 2.86
C ASP A 67 -4.30 5.37 1.51
N PHE A 68 -4.31 6.70 1.44
CA PHE A 68 -4.25 7.46 0.19
C PHE A 68 -3.21 8.57 0.27
N GLY A 69 -1.99 8.21 0.65
CA GLY A 69 -0.87 9.14 0.63
C GLY A 69 -0.50 9.65 -0.76
N ARG A 70 0.32 10.71 -0.78
CA ARG A 70 0.84 11.31 -2.02
C ARG A 70 1.49 10.23 -2.89
N ASP A 71 1.32 10.35 -4.21
CA ASP A 71 1.88 9.47 -5.24
C ASP A 71 1.28 8.06 -5.35
N ALA A 72 0.29 7.70 -4.53
CA ALA A 72 -0.36 6.37 -4.61
C ALA A 72 -0.89 6.05 -6.02
N ALA A 73 -1.50 7.04 -6.70
CA ALA A 73 -1.97 6.92 -8.08
C ALA A 73 -0.83 6.65 -9.08
N THR A 74 0.23 7.45 -9.02
CA THR A 74 1.45 7.27 -9.81
C THR A 74 2.06 5.89 -9.59
N ARG A 75 2.09 5.42 -8.35
CA ARG A 75 2.68 4.13 -7.97
C ARG A 75 1.88 2.94 -8.48
N LEU A 76 0.54 3.02 -8.46
CA LEU A 76 -0.32 2.04 -9.15
C LEU A 76 -0.03 1.99 -10.65
N TRP A 77 0.14 3.16 -11.28
CA TRP A 77 0.45 3.23 -12.70
C TRP A 77 1.83 2.67 -13.06
N GLN A 78 2.85 2.89 -12.23
CA GLN A 78 4.18 2.27 -12.38
C GLN A 78 4.15 0.74 -12.32
N MET A 79 3.12 0.16 -11.69
CA MET A 79 2.88 -1.28 -11.67
C MET A 79 1.93 -1.75 -12.78
N HIS A 80 1.57 -0.87 -13.70
CA HIS A 80 0.60 -1.12 -14.78
C HIS A 80 -0.77 -1.58 -14.27
N ILE A 81 -1.19 -1.10 -13.10
CA ILE A 81 -2.53 -1.33 -12.55
C ILE A 81 -3.40 -0.12 -12.92
N PRO A 82 -4.40 -0.28 -13.81
CA PRO A 82 -5.36 0.79 -14.06
C PRO A 82 -6.13 1.09 -12.78
N LEU A 83 -6.20 2.36 -12.40
CA LEU A 83 -6.74 2.79 -11.10
C LEU A 83 -8.23 2.43 -10.98
N GLY A 84 -8.94 2.35 -12.11
CA GLY A 84 -10.34 1.92 -12.14
C GLY A 84 -10.58 0.44 -11.85
N GLN A 85 -9.53 -0.38 -11.75
CA GLN A 85 -9.62 -1.80 -11.37
C GLN A 85 -9.45 -2.04 -9.87
N VAL A 86 -9.21 -1.01 -9.06
CA VAL A 86 -9.19 -1.15 -7.60
C VAL A 86 -10.62 -1.35 -7.10
N ASN A 87 -10.86 -2.42 -6.35
CA ASN A 87 -12.18 -2.86 -5.94
C ASN A 87 -12.73 -2.09 -4.73
N ALA A 88 -11.87 -1.75 -3.77
CA ALA A 88 -12.26 -1.02 -2.57
C ALA A 88 -11.08 -0.26 -1.95
N PHE A 89 -11.43 0.81 -1.25
CA PHE A 89 -10.50 1.76 -0.65
C PHE A 89 -10.80 1.88 0.85
N PHE A 90 -9.80 1.76 1.71
CA PHE A 90 -9.95 1.72 3.16
C PHE A 90 -9.10 2.82 3.81
N LEU A 91 -9.74 3.72 4.55
CA LEU A 91 -9.06 4.80 5.28
C LEU A 91 -8.84 4.39 6.74
N THR A 92 -7.63 4.54 7.26
CA THR A 92 -7.33 4.33 8.68
C THR A 92 -7.84 5.48 9.54
N HIS A 93 -7.51 6.72 9.17
CA HIS A 93 -7.88 7.96 9.87
C HIS A 93 -7.74 9.19 8.96
N PHE A 94 -8.02 10.39 9.47
CA PHE A 94 -8.19 11.61 8.67
C PHE A 94 -6.97 12.55 8.61
N HIS A 95 -5.76 12.10 8.98
CA HIS A 95 -4.58 12.94 8.73
C HIS A 95 -4.32 13.09 7.23
N SER A 96 -3.79 14.25 6.85
CA SER A 96 -3.67 14.65 5.46
C SER A 96 -2.81 13.67 4.66
N ASP A 97 -1.72 13.17 5.22
CA ASP A 97 -0.82 12.21 4.58
C ASP A 97 -1.43 10.83 4.30
N HIS A 98 -2.63 10.56 4.82
CA HIS A 98 -3.44 9.39 4.48
C HIS A 98 -4.60 9.71 3.54
N THR A 99 -4.87 10.99 3.24
CA THR A 99 -6.03 11.42 2.44
C THR A 99 -5.70 12.26 1.21
N VAL A 100 -4.53 12.90 1.13
CA VAL A 100 -4.22 13.90 0.07
C VAL A 100 -4.22 13.29 -1.33
N GLY A 101 -3.83 12.02 -1.47
CA GLY A 101 -3.85 11.28 -2.73
C GLY A 101 -5.22 10.71 -3.09
N LEU A 102 -6.22 10.78 -2.20
CA LEU A 102 -7.55 10.21 -2.45
C LEU A 102 -8.24 10.88 -3.64
N ALA A 103 -8.10 12.20 -3.79
CA ALA A 103 -8.69 12.93 -4.91
C ALA A 103 -8.12 12.45 -6.25
N ASP A 104 -6.82 12.21 -6.32
CA ASP A 104 -6.14 11.70 -7.53
C ASP A 104 -6.57 10.26 -7.83
N LEU A 105 -6.51 9.36 -6.84
CA LEU A 105 -7.00 7.98 -7.00
C LEU A 105 -8.45 7.93 -7.48
N TRP A 106 -9.29 8.80 -6.94
CA TRP A 106 -10.70 8.89 -7.27
C TRP A 106 -10.91 9.44 -8.69
N LEU A 107 -10.39 10.62 -9.02
CA LEU A 107 -10.62 11.26 -10.32
C LEU A 107 -9.92 10.50 -11.45
N THR A 108 -8.66 10.11 -11.26
CA THR A 108 -7.89 9.37 -12.27
C THR A 108 -8.49 7.98 -12.52
N GLY A 109 -8.98 7.29 -11.48
CA GLY A 109 -9.70 6.03 -11.63
C GLY A 109 -10.99 6.12 -12.44
N TRP A 110 -11.66 7.29 -12.41
CA TRP A 110 -12.87 7.57 -13.17
C TRP A 110 -12.61 7.81 -14.67
N LEU A 111 -11.40 8.21 -15.06
CA LEU A 111 -11.09 8.56 -16.44
C LEU A 111 -11.25 7.36 -17.41
N GLN A 112 -11.28 7.70 -18.70
CA GLN A 112 -11.35 6.72 -19.78
C GLN A 112 -10.11 5.80 -19.81
N PRO A 113 -10.19 4.63 -20.49
CA PRO A 113 -9.04 3.77 -20.72
C PRO A 113 -7.88 4.52 -21.41
N PRO A 114 -6.62 4.06 -21.26
CA PRO A 114 -6.20 2.85 -20.57
C PRO A 114 -5.98 2.99 -19.05
N TYR A 115 -5.91 4.21 -18.52
CA TYR A 115 -5.46 4.49 -17.14
C TYR A 115 -6.55 4.33 -16.07
N GLY A 116 -7.77 4.80 -16.37
CA GLY A 116 -8.92 4.70 -15.46
C GLY A 116 -9.68 3.38 -15.64
N ARG A 117 -10.94 3.45 -16.11
CA ARG A 117 -11.92 2.34 -16.34
C ARG A 117 -12.97 2.12 -15.24
N ARG A 118 -13.06 2.97 -14.22
CA ARG A 118 -14.09 2.76 -13.19
C ARG A 118 -15.46 3.15 -13.72
N THR A 119 -16.38 2.17 -13.79
CA THR A 119 -17.76 2.36 -14.26
C THR A 119 -18.80 2.36 -13.13
N GLN A 120 -18.37 2.03 -11.91
CA GLN A 120 -19.21 1.97 -10.71
C GLN A 120 -18.73 2.97 -9.66
N PRO A 121 -19.55 3.34 -8.66
CA PRO A 121 -19.10 4.20 -7.58
C PRO A 121 -17.84 3.65 -6.88
N MET A 122 -16.96 4.56 -6.47
CA MET A 122 -15.80 4.22 -5.65
C MET A 122 -16.27 3.75 -4.27
N ALA A 123 -16.05 2.47 -3.95
CA ALA A 123 -16.33 1.94 -2.62
C ALA A 123 -15.26 2.41 -1.62
N LEU A 124 -15.62 3.36 -0.76
CA LEU A 124 -14.72 4.02 0.18
C LEU A 124 -15.14 3.74 1.62
N TYR A 125 -14.39 2.87 2.29
CA TYR A 125 -14.59 2.46 3.67
C TYR A 125 -13.75 3.34 4.59
N GLY A 126 -14.32 3.83 5.69
CA GLY A 126 -13.55 4.61 6.64
C GLY A 126 -14.31 4.99 7.90
N PRO A 127 -13.63 5.70 8.84
CA PRO A 127 -14.23 6.06 10.11
C PRO A 127 -15.41 7.02 9.96
N LYS A 128 -16.14 7.22 11.07
CA LYS A 128 -17.19 8.25 11.14
C LYS A 128 -16.63 9.59 10.66
N GLY A 129 -17.24 10.15 9.61
CA GLY A 129 -16.74 11.33 8.90
C GLY A 129 -16.46 11.08 7.41
N ILE A 130 -16.34 9.81 6.99
CA ILE A 130 -15.96 9.46 5.62
C ILE A 130 -16.95 9.99 4.57
N ALA A 131 -18.25 10.00 4.88
CA ALA A 131 -19.27 10.57 4.00
C ALA A 131 -19.14 12.09 3.85
N THR A 132 -18.64 12.80 4.88
CA THR A 132 -18.35 14.23 4.80
C THR A 132 -17.13 14.49 3.92
N LEU A 133 -16.07 13.69 4.06
CA LEU A 133 -14.90 13.74 3.16
C LEU A 133 -15.32 13.53 1.70
N ALA A 134 -16.10 12.48 1.43
CA ALA A 134 -16.58 12.15 0.09
C ALA A 134 -17.39 13.30 -0.54
N ARG A 135 -18.37 13.85 0.19
CA ARG A 135 -19.14 15.02 -0.29
C ARG A 135 -18.25 16.24 -0.52
N GLY A 136 -17.28 16.48 0.36
CA GLY A 136 -16.33 17.58 0.23
C GLY A 136 -15.48 17.47 -1.04
N LEU A 137 -15.00 16.27 -1.37
CA LEU A 137 -14.29 16.00 -2.63
C LEU A 137 -15.20 16.23 -3.84
N GLN A 138 -16.42 15.69 -3.82
CA GLN A 138 -17.39 15.90 -4.90
C GLN A 138 -17.73 17.36 -5.11
N GLN A 139 -17.84 18.15 -4.04
CA GLN A 139 -18.05 19.59 -4.13
C GLN A 139 -16.82 20.32 -4.68
N ALA A 140 -15.61 19.99 -4.18
CA ALA A 140 -14.37 20.64 -4.60
C ALA A 140 -14.08 20.46 -6.09
N TYR A 141 -14.44 19.30 -6.67
CA TYR A 141 -14.18 18.96 -8.07
C TYR A 141 -15.42 19.02 -8.98
N ALA A 142 -16.54 19.59 -8.51
CA ALA A 142 -17.80 19.62 -9.27
C ALA A 142 -17.65 20.26 -10.67
N THR A 143 -16.82 21.31 -10.79
CA THR A 143 -16.56 21.98 -12.06
C THR A 143 -15.83 21.08 -13.05
N ASP A 144 -14.76 20.39 -12.62
CA ASP A 144 -14.01 19.44 -13.46
C ASP A 144 -14.91 18.27 -13.90
N ILE A 145 -15.69 17.71 -12.97
CA ILE A 145 -16.64 16.65 -13.25
C ILE A 145 -17.65 17.08 -14.32
N GLY A 146 -18.20 18.29 -14.18
CA GLY A 146 -19.15 18.84 -15.15
C GLY A 146 -18.55 19.07 -16.53
N ILE A 147 -17.31 19.56 -16.59
CA ILE A 147 -16.56 19.76 -17.85
C ILE A 147 -16.37 18.41 -18.55
N ARG A 148 -15.78 17.42 -17.86
CA ARG A 148 -15.50 16.11 -18.45
C ARG A 148 -16.74 15.35 -18.86
N HIS A 149 -17.81 15.42 -18.08
CA HIS A 149 -19.07 14.79 -18.46
C HIS A 149 -19.63 15.39 -19.76
N LYS A 150 -19.58 16.73 -19.90
CA LYS A 150 -20.12 17.43 -21.06
C LYS A 150 -19.22 17.29 -22.31
N ASP A 151 -17.91 17.38 -22.14
CA ASP A 151 -16.93 17.43 -23.23
C ASP A 151 -16.47 16.03 -23.67
N GLU A 152 -16.19 15.15 -22.71
CA GLU A 152 -15.62 13.83 -22.96
C GLU A 152 -16.67 12.70 -22.93
N GLY A 153 -17.90 12.97 -22.49
CA GLY A 153 -18.96 11.97 -22.34
C GLY A 153 -18.71 10.98 -21.21
N THR A 154 -17.78 11.27 -20.29
CA THR A 154 -17.44 10.36 -19.18
C THR A 154 -18.64 10.17 -18.24
N SER A 155 -19.01 8.91 -17.96
CA SER A 155 -20.21 8.57 -17.18
C SER A 155 -20.13 9.07 -15.74
N LEU A 156 -21.21 9.67 -15.23
CA LEU A 156 -21.29 10.11 -13.84
C LEU A 156 -21.34 8.95 -12.82
N ASP A 157 -21.57 7.72 -13.25
CA ASP A 157 -21.62 6.59 -12.32
C ASP A 157 -20.25 6.27 -11.71
N GLY A 158 -19.19 6.32 -12.54
CA GLY A 158 -17.83 6.03 -12.12
C GLY A 158 -17.19 7.09 -11.21
N VAL A 159 -17.77 8.29 -11.14
CA VAL A 159 -17.27 9.39 -10.29
C VAL A 159 -18.02 9.50 -8.96
N LYS A 160 -19.12 8.76 -8.77
CA LYS A 160 -19.76 8.69 -7.46
C LYS A 160 -18.82 8.05 -6.44
N ILE A 161 -18.94 8.44 -5.18
CA ILE A 161 -18.27 7.79 -4.06
C ILE A 161 -19.35 7.15 -3.20
N ASP A 162 -19.27 5.84 -3.03
CA ASP A 162 -20.06 5.10 -2.04
C ASP A 162 -19.29 5.06 -0.73
N ALA A 163 -19.59 6.03 0.15
CA ALA A 163 -18.87 6.23 1.41
C ALA A 163 -19.48 5.38 2.53
N ILE A 164 -18.77 4.35 2.95
CA ILE A 164 -19.21 3.34 3.89
C ILE A 164 -18.55 3.62 5.24
N THR A 165 -19.34 4.11 6.19
CA THR A 165 -18.84 4.33 7.57
C THR A 165 -18.71 3.00 8.28
N ILE A 166 -17.51 2.70 8.78
CA ILE A 166 -17.21 1.43 9.45
C ILE A 166 -17.03 1.57 10.96
N GLN A 167 -17.13 0.44 11.66
CA GLN A 167 -16.77 0.23 13.05
C GLN A 167 -15.84 -0.99 13.16
N PRO A 168 -15.14 -1.22 14.29
CA PRO A 168 -14.36 -2.43 14.50
C PRO A 168 -15.18 -3.70 14.25
N GLY A 169 -14.61 -4.65 13.53
CA GLY A 169 -15.28 -5.87 13.08
C GLY A 169 -15.01 -6.17 11.61
N LYS A 170 -15.69 -7.18 11.06
CA LYS A 170 -15.60 -7.53 9.65
C LYS A 170 -16.32 -6.48 8.81
N VAL A 171 -15.57 -5.76 7.97
CA VAL A 171 -16.07 -4.63 7.16
C VAL A 171 -16.15 -4.94 5.68
N TYR A 172 -15.48 -6.02 5.25
CA TYR A 172 -15.47 -6.48 3.87
C TYR A 172 -15.39 -8.00 3.84
N ASP A 173 -16.19 -8.63 2.97
CA ASP A 173 -16.22 -10.08 2.76
C ASP A 173 -16.69 -10.37 1.32
N LYS A 174 -15.75 -10.52 0.39
CA LYS A 174 -16.03 -10.80 -1.02
C LYS A 174 -14.95 -11.71 -1.60
N ASP A 175 -15.35 -12.67 -2.43
CA ASP A 175 -14.47 -13.60 -3.15
C ASP A 175 -13.42 -14.29 -2.26
N GLY A 176 -13.81 -14.63 -1.03
CA GLY A 176 -12.94 -15.28 -0.04
C GLY A 176 -11.95 -14.35 0.66
N VAL A 177 -11.95 -13.05 0.36
CA VAL A 177 -11.15 -12.02 1.02
C VAL A 177 -11.97 -11.36 2.11
N GLN A 178 -11.46 -11.40 3.35
CA GLN A 178 -12.07 -10.73 4.49
C GLN A 178 -11.18 -9.58 4.97
N VAL A 179 -11.78 -8.43 5.26
CA VAL A 179 -11.11 -7.32 5.95
C VAL A 179 -11.80 -7.07 7.28
N ILE A 180 -11.02 -7.10 8.35
CA ILE A 180 -11.44 -6.83 9.71
C ILE A 180 -10.77 -5.53 10.16
N ALA A 181 -11.57 -4.50 10.43
CA ALA A 181 -11.10 -3.27 11.05
C ALA A 181 -11.00 -3.45 12.57
N PHE A 182 -9.99 -2.85 13.19
CA PHE A 182 -9.83 -2.84 14.64
C PHE A 182 -9.27 -1.50 15.11
N ASN A 183 -9.56 -1.10 16.35
CA ASN A 183 -9.03 0.15 16.89
C ASN A 183 -7.52 0.00 17.14
N ASN A 184 -6.74 0.94 16.64
CA ASN A 184 -5.34 1.10 17.04
C ASN A 184 -5.20 2.22 18.08
N ASP A 185 -3.99 2.60 18.48
CA ASP A 185 -3.76 3.70 19.43
C ASP A 185 -2.94 4.83 18.81
N HIS A 186 -3.59 5.70 18.04
CA HIS A 186 -2.99 6.90 17.47
C HIS A 186 -3.15 8.15 18.37
N GLY A 187 -3.30 7.97 19.69
CA GLY A 187 -3.46 9.08 20.63
C GLY A 187 -4.91 9.49 20.90
N VAL A 188 -5.10 10.33 21.91
CA VAL A 188 -6.44 10.63 22.45
C VAL A 188 -7.30 11.51 21.55
N ASN A 189 -6.65 12.37 20.75
CA ASN A 189 -7.33 13.34 19.88
C ASN A 189 -7.60 12.80 18.48
N ILE A 190 -7.02 11.66 18.11
CA ILE A 190 -7.09 11.11 16.76
C ILE A 190 -7.91 9.82 16.82
N LYS A 191 -9.22 10.01 17.02
CA LYS A 191 -10.20 8.92 17.13
C LYS A 191 -11.43 9.20 16.25
N PRO A 192 -11.94 8.20 15.52
CA PRO A 192 -11.44 6.83 15.43
C PRO A 192 -10.15 6.75 14.58
N SER A 193 -9.31 5.75 14.89
CA SER A 193 -8.17 5.36 14.07
C SER A 193 -8.10 3.83 14.04
N PHE A 194 -7.88 3.28 12.86
CA PHE A 194 -7.98 1.84 12.62
C PHE A 194 -6.68 1.23 12.12
N GLY A 195 -6.44 0.00 12.56
CA GLY A 195 -5.67 -0.98 11.79
C GLY A 195 -6.60 -1.94 11.05
N TYR A 196 -6.05 -2.68 10.10
CA TYR A 196 -6.77 -3.63 9.26
C TYR A 196 -6.10 -4.99 9.24
N LYS A 197 -6.89 -6.04 9.48
CA LYS A 197 -6.49 -7.45 9.31
C LYS A 197 -7.16 -8.00 8.06
N ILE A 198 -6.36 -8.49 7.12
CA ILE A 198 -6.81 -9.07 5.87
C ILE A 198 -6.56 -10.57 5.90
N ILE A 199 -7.60 -11.35 5.62
CA ILE A 199 -7.55 -12.81 5.62
C ILE A 199 -7.89 -13.30 4.22
N TYR A 200 -7.05 -14.18 3.67
CA TYR A 200 -7.30 -14.83 2.38
C TYR A 200 -6.65 -16.22 2.36
N LYS A 201 -7.42 -17.25 1.99
CA LYS A 201 -6.97 -18.66 1.89
C LYS A 201 -6.17 -19.15 3.11
N GLY A 202 -6.60 -18.75 4.32
CA GLY A 202 -5.94 -19.13 5.58
C GLY A 202 -4.71 -18.32 5.96
N HIS A 203 -4.26 -17.39 5.11
CA HIS A 203 -3.18 -16.45 5.39
C HIS A 203 -3.70 -15.15 5.97
N THR A 204 -2.86 -14.49 6.76
CA THR A 204 -3.19 -13.24 7.46
C THR A 204 -2.13 -12.17 7.21
N VAL A 205 -2.59 -11.01 6.74
CA VAL A 205 -1.82 -9.76 6.69
C VAL A 205 -2.43 -8.79 7.70
N VAL A 206 -1.60 -8.07 8.45
CA VAL A 206 -2.05 -6.99 9.32
C VAL A 206 -1.35 -5.69 8.97
N LEU A 207 -2.14 -4.62 8.81
CA LEU A 207 -1.69 -3.25 8.65
C LEU A 207 -2.02 -2.52 9.95
N SER A 208 -1.03 -1.97 10.64
CA SER A 208 -1.25 -1.32 11.94
C SER A 208 -2.04 -0.02 11.84
N GLY A 209 -1.96 0.66 10.68
CA GLY A 209 -2.20 2.10 10.60
C GLY A 209 -1.19 2.88 11.46
N ASP A 210 -1.42 4.17 11.62
CA ASP A 210 -0.63 4.98 12.55
C ASP A 210 -1.00 4.66 13.98
N THR A 211 -0.02 4.28 14.78
CA THR A 211 -0.25 3.83 16.15
C THR A 211 1.00 3.94 17.00
N ARG A 212 0.83 4.21 18.29
CA ARG A 212 1.78 3.86 19.35
C ARG A 212 1.77 2.35 19.61
N TYR A 213 2.46 1.89 20.65
CA TYR A 213 2.22 0.56 21.19
C TYR A 213 0.71 0.35 21.42
N SER A 214 0.16 -0.68 20.81
CA SER A 214 -1.25 -1.04 20.91
C SER A 214 -1.40 -2.54 21.18
N PRO A 215 -1.96 -2.93 22.34
CA PRO A 215 -2.28 -4.33 22.62
C PRO A 215 -3.24 -4.95 21.58
N GLU A 216 -4.11 -4.15 20.98
CA GLU A 216 -5.02 -4.66 19.95
C GLU A 216 -4.26 -4.97 18.65
N VAL A 217 -3.26 -4.15 18.26
CA VAL A 217 -2.37 -4.48 17.14
C VAL A 217 -1.63 -5.80 17.40
N VAL A 218 -1.09 -5.97 18.61
CA VAL A 218 -0.42 -7.22 19.03
C VAL A 218 -1.36 -8.43 18.87
N LYS A 219 -2.58 -8.32 19.40
CA LYS A 219 -3.60 -9.38 19.33
C LYS A 219 -3.98 -9.72 17.90
N GLN A 220 -4.17 -8.73 17.04
CA GLN A 220 -4.62 -8.95 15.67
C GLN A 220 -3.50 -9.52 14.78
N ALA A 221 -2.26 -9.08 15.03
CA ALA A 221 -1.05 -9.52 14.33
C ALA A 221 -0.46 -10.84 14.87
N GLN A 222 -1.08 -11.43 15.89
CA GLN A 222 -0.56 -12.64 16.50
C GLN A 222 -0.41 -13.77 15.46
N HIS A 223 0.83 -14.17 15.20
CA HIS A 223 1.22 -15.17 14.19
C HIS A 223 0.78 -14.84 12.75
N ALA A 224 0.60 -13.56 12.42
CA ALA A 224 0.33 -13.13 11.05
C ALA A 224 1.47 -13.54 10.10
N ASP A 225 1.15 -13.80 8.82
CA ASP A 225 2.18 -14.00 7.81
C ASP A 225 2.98 -12.70 7.61
N LEU A 226 2.29 -11.56 7.54
CA LEU A 226 2.90 -10.25 7.37
C LEU A 226 2.28 -9.23 8.33
N LEU A 227 3.13 -8.47 9.02
CA LEU A 227 2.73 -7.28 9.77
C LEU A 227 3.42 -6.05 9.16
N VAL A 228 2.63 -5.17 8.54
CA VAL A 228 3.09 -3.84 8.10
C VAL A 228 2.80 -2.85 9.23
N HIS A 229 3.84 -2.20 9.74
CA HIS A 229 3.76 -1.40 10.96
C HIS A 229 4.40 -0.01 10.80
N CYS A 230 3.76 1.03 11.34
CA CYS A 230 4.30 2.39 11.35
C CYS A 230 5.55 2.51 12.26
N VAL A 231 6.44 3.46 11.97
CA VAL A 231 7.56 3.78 12.88
C VAL A 231 7.98 5.22 12.76
N SER A 232 8.24 5.87 13.89
CA SER A 232 8.88 7.17 13.90
C SER A 232 10.07 7.21 14.86
N LEU A 233 11.15 7.84 14.42
CA LEU A 233 12.32 8.13 15.22
C LEU A 233 12.62 9.63 15.13
N THR A 234 12.74 10.26 16.29
CA THR A 234 13.10 11.68 16.40
C THR A 234 14.40 11.80 17.18
N SER A 235 15.37 12.57 16.66
CA SER A 235 16.64 12.78 17.35
C SER A 235 16.45 13.54 18.67
N ALA A 236 17.33 13.32 19.64
CA ALA A 236 17.29 14.03 20.92
C ALA A 236 17.43 15.55 20.73
N GLU A 237 18.21 15.98 19.72
CA GLU A 237 18.35 17.39 19.33
C GLU A 237 17.03 17.96 18.83
N ALA A 238 16.38 17.30 17.87
CA ALA A 238 15.10 17.76 17.32
C ALA A 238 14.00 17.84 18.40
N LEU A 239 13.98 16.91 19.37
CA LEU A 239 13.07 16.98 20.52
C LEU A 239 13.31 18.17 21.45
N ARG A 240 14.56 18.66 21.54
CA ARG A 240 14.89 19.86 22.34
C ARG A 240 14.54 21.13 21.59
N GLU A 241 14.86 21.21 20.31
CA GLU A 241 14.70 22.42 19.50
C GLU A 241 13.26 22.67 19.07
N HIS A 242 12.49 21.60 18.87
CA HIS A 242 11.12 21.68 18.38
C HIS A 242 10.17 20.90 19.31
N PRO A 243 9.62 21.56 20.35
CA PRO A 243 8.71 20.92 21.31
C PRO A 243 7.51 20.22 20.67
N ALA A 244 7.07 20.66 19.49
CA ALA A 244 6.00 20.02 18.72
C ALA A 244 6.31 18.56 18.35
N TYR A 245 7.58 18.18 18.15
CA TYR A 245 7.93 16.78 17.88
C TYR A 245 7.67 15.85 19.06
N LYS A 246 7.54 16.37 20.30
CA LYS A 246 7.11 15.55 21.44
C LYS A 246 5.68 15.04 21.24
N ALA A 247 4.80 15.84 20.64
CA ALA A 247 3.45 15.40 20.31
C ALA A 247 3.47 14.35 19.21
N VAL A 248 4.28 14.54 18.15
CA VAL A 248 4.43 13.57 17.05
C VAL A 248 4.96 12.22 17.57
N ALA A 249 6.05 12.24 18.34
CA ALA A 249 6.61 11.05 18.99
C ALA A 249 5.63 10.41 20.00
N GLY A 250 4.69 11.19 20.52
CA GLY A 250 3.63 10.74 21.43
C GLY A 250 2.40 10.15 20.73
N HIS A 251 2.38 10.05 19.39
CA HIS A 251 1.25 9.48 18.63
C HIS A 251 1.66 8.34 17.69
N LEU A 252 2.95 8.12 17.49
CA LEU A 252 3.50 7.08 16.62
C LEU A 252 4.44 6.16 17.40
N SER A 253 4.53 4.91 16.99
CA SER A 253 5.40 3.91 17.59
C SER A 253 6.87 4.29 17.41
N SER A 254 7.60 4.30 18.51
CA SER A 254 9.06 4.30 18.47
C SER A 254 9.59 2.96 17.94
N PRO A 255 10.87 2.87 17.51
CA PRO A 255 11.47 1.57 17.16
C PRO A 255 11.42 0.57 18.33
N GLN A 256 11.49 1.04 19.58
CA GLN A 256 11.34 0.21 20.78
C GLN A 256 9.92 -0.35 20.92
N ASP A 257 8.89 0.50 20.71
CA ASP A 257 7.50 0.06 20.76
C ASP A 257 7.18 -0.92 19.64
N ALA A 258 7.66 -0.65 18.42
CA ALA A 258 7.48 -1.57 17.30
C ALA A 258 8.18 -2.91 17.54
N ALA A 259 9.42 -2.91 18.04
CA ALA A 259 10.12 -4.15 18.40
C ALA A 259 9.36 -4.94 19.48
N ARG A 260 8.74 -4.26 20.45
CA ARG A 260 7.86 -4.88 21.44
C ARG A 260 6.62 -5.49 20.77
N VAL A 261 5.94 -4.77 19.88
CA VAL A 261 4.80 -5.31 19.13
C VAL A 261 5.21 -6.56 18.35
N PHE A 262 6.35 -6.54 17.67
CA PHE A 262 6.84 -7.67 16.89
C PHE A 262 7.18 -8.88 17.77
N ALA A 263 7.84 -8.66 18.91
CA ALA A 263 8.17 -9.72 19.86
C ALA A 263 6.94 -10.38 20.49
N GLU A 264 5.92 -9.58 20.81
CA GLU A 264 4.67 -10.08 21.42
C GLU A 264 3.76 -10.78 20.38
N SER A 265 3.66 -10.24 19.16
CA SER A 265 2.78 -10.78 18.10
C SER A 265 3.42 -11.92 17.30
N LYS A 266 4.75 -11.96 17.18
CA LYS A 266 5.51 -13.01 16.48
C LYS A 266 5.02 -13.24 15.04
N PRO A 267 4.97 -12.20 14.18
CA PRO A 267 4.63 -12.39 12.77
C PRO A 267 5.71 -13.21 12.07
N LYS A 268 5.38 -13.89 10.96
CA LYS A 268 6.40 -14.56 10.13
C LYS A 268 7.35 -13.56 9.49
N LEU A 269 6.87 -12.36 9.17
CA LEU A 269 7.67 -11.22 8.74
C LEU A 269 7.03 -9.91 9.22
N ALA A 270 7.84 -9.04 9.82
CA ALA A 270 7.47 -7.65 10.09
C ALA A 270 8.05 -6.70 9.03
N VAL A 271 7.33 -5.66 8.67
CA VAL A 271 7.76 -4.67 7.68
C VAL A 271 7.44 -3.28 8.20
N PHE A 272 8.43 -2.41 8.20
CA PHE A 272 8.21 -1.00 8.47
C PHE A 272 7.67 -0.28 7.24
N SER A 273 6.61 0.49 7.44
CA SER A 273 6.12 1.52 6.52
C SER A 273 5.74 2.73 7.38
N HIS A 274 5.23 3.82 6.78
CA HIS A 274 5.03 5.12 7.48
C HIS A 274 6.25 5.48 8.35
N ILE A 275 7.35 5.79 7.67
CA ILE A 275 8.68 5.91 8.29
C ILE A 275 8.99 7.40 8.52
N GLY A 276 8.74 7.86 9.75
CA GLY A 276 8.99 9.24 10.16
C GLY A 276 10.38 9.43 10.77
N LEU A 277 11.31 10.02 10.03
CA LEU A 277 12.66 10.36 10.49
C LEU A 277 12.78 11.86 10.74
N ASN A 278 12.88 12.27 12.00
CA ASN A 278 12.91 13.68 12.39
C ASN A 278 14.26 14.06 13.02
N GLY A 279 14.95 15.03 12.41
CA GLY A 279 16.31 15.43 12.81
C GLY A 279 17.39 14.51 12.22
N ASN A 280 18.59 14.54 12.79
CA ASN A 280 19.74 13.76 12.29
C ASN A 280 19.66 12.27 12.73
N VAL A 281 18.73 11.53 12.14
CA VAL A 281 18.51 10.08 12.33
C VAL A 281 18.23 9.39 11.00
N SER A 282 18.49 8.09 10.94
CA SER A 282 18.42 7.28 9.73
C SER A 282 17.63 5.98 9.94
N GLU A 283 17.29 5.32 8.84
CA GLU A 283 16.69 3.98 8.84
C GLU A 283 17.59 2.93 9.49
N LYS A 284 18.91 3.12 9.41
CA LYS A 284 19.90 2.27 10.10
C LYS A 284 19.77 2.39 11.62
N ASP A 285 19.45 3.58 12.14
CA ASP A 285 19.22 3.76 13.58
C ASP A 285 17.96 3.02 14.04
N ILE A 286 16.90 3.03 13.22
CA ILE A 286 15.70 2.21 13.46
C ILE A 286 16.08 0.73 13.54
N ALA A 287 16.77 0.21 12.52
CA ALA A 287 17.18 -1.19 12.45
C ALA A 287 18.02 -1.61 13.68
N ASN A 288 19.04 -0.82 14.02
CA ASN A 288 19.91 -1.08 15.18
C ASN A 288 19.12 -1.17 16.51
N ILE A 289 18.12 -0.30 16.71
CA ILE A 289 17.31 -0.30 17.93
C ILE A 289 16.40 -1.53 18.00
N VAL A 290 15.84 -1.93 16.86
CA VAL A 290 14.93 -3.08 16.74
C VAL A 290 15.69 -4.39 16.94
N GLU A 291 16.86 -4.56 16.32
CA GLU A 291 17.70 -5.76 16.44
C GLU A 291 18.16 -6.04 17.88
N GLN A 292 18.28 -5.01 18.72
CA GLN A 292 18.58 -5.18 20.15
C GLN A 292 17.43 -5.81 20.95
N ARG A 293 16.21 -5.82 20.41
CA ARG A 293 14.97 -6.14 21.14
C ARG A 293 14.10 -7.20 20.47
N TYR A 294 14.31 -7.44 19.17
CA TYR A 294 13.55 -8.38 18.37
C TYR A 294 14.50 -9.20 17.50
N SER A 295 14.40 -10.52 17.61
CA SER A 295 15.25 -11.48 16.89
C SER A 295 14.57 -12.11 15.68
N GLY A 296 13.28 -11.83 15.47
CA GLY A 296 12.57 -12.31 14.29
C GLY A 296 12.89 -11.49 13.04
N PRO A 297 12.48 -11.96 11.86
CA PRO A 297 12.76 -11.26 10.62
C PRO A 297 11.94 -9.97 10.52
N PHE A 298 12.61 -8.89 10.08
CA PHE A 298 11.95 -7.65 9.70
C PHE A 298 12.62 -7.00 8.49
N VAL A 299 11.90 -6.10 7.82
CA VAL A 299 12.39 -5.31 6.68
C VAL A 299 12.04 -3.84 6.87
N ILE A 300 12.96 -2.95 6.49
CA ILE A 300 12.65 -1.53 6.30
C ILE A 300 12.00 -1.40 4.92
N GLY A 301 10.71 -1.08 4.87
CA GLY A 301 9.97 -1.00 3.62
C GLY A 301 10.44 0.16 2.76
N GLU A 302 10.30 -0.01 1.45
CA GLU A 302 10.51 1.04 0.44
C GLU A 302 9.27 1.07 -0.46
N ASP A 303 9.02 2.22 -1.09
CA ASP A 303 8.00 2.33 -2.12
C ASP A 303 8.21 1.26 -3.21
N LEU A 304 7.11 0.68 -3.68
CA LEU A 304 7.04 -0.41 -4.65
C LEU A 304 7.69 -1.72 -4.23
N MET A 305 7.95 -1.92 -2.94
CA MET A 305 8.34 -3.22 -2.41
C MET A 305 7.10 -4.13 -2.29
N HIS A 306 7.23 -5.37 -2.75
CA HIS A 306 6.20 -6.41 -2.81
C HIS A 306 6.54 -7.55 -1.88
N PHE A 307 5.50 -8.13 -1.28
CA PHE A 307 5.56 -9.27 -0.38
C PHE A 307 4.56 -10.32 -0.85
N ASP A 308 5.07 -11.40 -1.43
CA ASP A 308 4.26 -12.47 -2.03
C ASP A 308 4.15 -13.64 -1.05
N ILE A 309 2.96 -13.80 -0.48
CA ILE A 309 2.62 -14.92 0.40
C ILE A 309 2.01 -16.04 -0.46
N PRO A 310 2.67 -17.21 -0.59
CA PRO A 310 2.16 -18.30 -1.41
C PRO A 310 0.96 -18.97 -0.73
N THR A 311 -0.17 -19.05 -1.45
CA THR A 311 -1.45 -19.53 -0.89
C THR A 311 -1.68 -21.04 -1.05
N GLN A 312 -0.84 -21.74 -1.81
CA GLN A 312 -0.97 -23.18 -2.08
C GLN A 312 0.11 -24.03 -1.39
N SER A 313 1.06 -23.40 -0.70
CA SER A 313 2.13 -24.10 0.03
C SER A 313 2.15 -23.64 1.48
N SER A 314 1.90 -24.57 2.40
CA SER A 314 1.91 -24.28 3.85
C SER A 314 3.30 -23.89 4.38
N ASN A 315 4.37 -24.16 3.62
CA ASN A 315 5.76 -23.92 4.01
C ASN A 315 6.47 -22.91 3.08
N GLY A 316 5.73 -22.20 2.24
CA GLY A 316 6.34 -21.26 1.31
C GLY A 316 6.90 -20.02 2.01
N TYR A 317 8.11 -19.63 1.65
CA TYR A 317 8.72 -18.37 2.07
C TYR A 317 7.97 -17.19 1.46
N ILE A 318 7.91 -16.06 2.18
CA ILE A 318 7.41 -14.79 1.64
C ILE A 318 8.48 -14.27 0.67
N ALA A 319 8.16 -14.20 -0.62
CA ALA A 319 9.07 -13.63 -1.59
C ALA A 319 9.00 -12.10 -1.54
N ILE A 320 10.17 -11.46 -1.53
CA ILE A 320 10.30 -10.00 -1.44
C ILE A 320 11.02 -9.49 -2.68
N TRP A 321 10.41 -8.55 -3.37
CA TRP A 321 10.97 -7.95 -4.59
C TRP A 321 10.46 -6.51 -4.75
N LYS A 322 11.05 -5.73 -5.67
CA LYS A 322 10.71 -4.31 -5.86
C LYS A 322 10.50 -4.02 -7.34
N THR A 323 9.44 -3.29 -7.68
CA THR A 323 9.30 -2.76 -9.05
C THR A 323 10.32 -1.64 -9.27
N ALA A 324 11.04 -1.68 -10.40
CA ALA A 324 11.90 -0.59 -10.79
C ALA A 324 11.06 0.67 -11.06
N ALA A 325 11.44 1.80 -10.45
CA ALA A 325 10.85 3.07 -10.82
C ALA A 325 11.36 3.43 -12.23
N HIS A 326 10.48 3.34 -13.23
CA HIS A 326 10.67 3.94 -14.54
C HIS A 326 10.20 5.40 -14.52
#